data_AF-A0A6V6ZHK3-F1
#
_entry.id   AF-A0A6V6ZHK3-F1
#
_cell.length_a   1.000
_cell.length_b   1.000
_cell.length_c   1.000
_cell.angle_alpha   90.00
_cell.angle_beta   90.00
_cell.angle_gamma   90.00
#
_symmetry.space_group_name_H-M   'P 1'
#
loop_
_entity.id
_entity.type
_entity.pdbx_description
1 polymer ?
#
loop_
_entity_poly.entity_id
_entity_poly.type
_entity_poly.pdbx_seq_one_letter_code
_entity_poly.pdbx_strand_id
1 'polypeptide(L)'
;MGSGRSLGAVLTDESDGALSASLRADAMQTEIDALAIGLTLERYKDQAEAGHGAGDASAMLKYMGTELNKRVFEVLMDSGGSDALEWDGPMGTRPSDWLRTKANSIEGGTSEVMLGIVAKRVLGLPS
;
A
#
# COMPACT_ATOMS: atom_id res chain seq x y z
N MET A 1 -4.96 7.72 -4.28
CA MET A 1 -5.70 7.03 -5.36
C MET A 1 -7.20 7.33 -5.28
N GLY A 2 -7.63 8.51 -5.71
CA GLY A 2 -9.04 8.93 -5.66
C GLY A 2 -9.79 8.88 -6.99
N SER A 3 -9.16 8.44 -8.09
CA SER A 3 -9.73 8.58 -9.44
C SER A 3 -10.30 7.30 -10.05
N GLY A 4 -10.30 6.16 -9.33
CA GLY A 4 -10.74 4.86 -9.87
C GLY A 4 -9.88 4.30 -11.02
N ARG A 5 -8.79 4.99 -11.38
CA ARG A 5 -7.84 4.52 -12.41
C ARG A 5 -6.89 3.50 -11.80
N SER A 6 -6.58 2.46 -12.59
CA SER A 6 -5.57 1.46 -12.23
C SER A 6 -4.16 2.10 -12.22
N LEU A 7 -3.26 1.56 -11.40
CA LEU A 7 -1.87 2.00 -11.34
C LEU A 7 -1.18 1.86 -12.70
N GLY A 8 -1.34 0.72 -13.38
CA GLY A 8 -0.79 0.50 -14.72
C GLY A 8 -1.28 1.53 -15.75
N ALA A 9 -2.54 1.96 -15.68
CA ALA A 9 -3.08 3.00 -16.55
C ALA A 9 -2.45 4.38 -16.27
N VAL A 10 -2.21 4.72 -15.00
CA VAL A 10 -1.50 5.95 -14.62
C VAL A 10 -0.07 5.93 -15.16
N LEU A 11 0.63 4.81 -14.95
CA LEU A 11 2.01 4.65 -15.40
C LEU A 11 2.15 4.69 -16.93
N THR A 12 1.17 4.14 -17.65
CA THR A 12 1.19 4.12 -19.12
C THR A 12 1.08 5.53 -19.69
N ASP A 13 0.23 6.39 -19.12
CA ASP A 13 0.12 7.79 -19.52
C ASP A 13 1.42 8.56 -19.24
N GLU A 14 2.06 8.32 -18.09
CA GLU A 14 3.30 9.02 -17.70
C GLU A 14 4.52 8.60 -18.53
N SER A 15 4.47 7.43 -19.16
CA SER A 15 5.59 6.86 -19.93
C SER A 15 5.38 6.91 -21.45
N ASP A 16 4.42 7.72 -21.93
CA ASP A 16 4.01 7.77 -23.35
C ASP A 16 3.76 6.35 -23.95
N GLY A 17 3.23 5.44 -23.13
CA GLY A 17 2.94 4.06 -23.52
C GLY A 17 4.11 3.08 -23.42
N ALA A 18 5.31 3.51 -22.99
CA ALA A 18 6.54 2.73 -23.05
C ALA A 18 7.00 2.17 -21.68
N LEU A 19 6.15 1.43 -20.97
CA LEU A 19 6.56 0.75 -19.74
C LEU A 19 7.49 -0.46 -20.01
N SER A 20 8.43 -0.72 -19.11
CA SER A 20 9.19 -1.98 -19.12
C SER A 20 8.30 -3.16 -18.72
N ALA A 21 8.68 -4.38 -19.11
CA ALA A 21 7.94 -5.58 -18.74
C ALA A 21 7.93 -5.81 -17.22
N SER A 22 9.04 -5.50 -16.53
CA SER A 22 9.14 -5.61 -15.07
C SER A 22 8.22 -4.61 -14.37
N LEU A 23 8.25 -3.35 -14.78
CA LEU A 23 7.43 -2.30 -14.15
C LEU A 23 5.92 -2.56 -14.35
N ARG A 24 5.52 -3.09 -15.51
CA ARG A 24 4.15 -3.55 -15.72
C ARG A 24 3.77 -4.69 -14.78
N ALA A 25 4.63 -5.68 -14.61
CA ALA A 25 4.38 -6.80 -13.71
C ALA A 25 4.26 -6.33 -12.25
N ASP A 26 5.14 -5.42 -11.83
CA ASP A 26 5.12 -4.81 -10.50
C ASP A 26 3.84 -4.01 -10.25
N ALA A 27 3.39 -3.24 -11.24
CA ALA A 27 2.12 -2.52 -11.17
C ALA A 27 0.93 -3.48 -11.07
N MET A 28 0.89 -4.53 -11.89
CA MET A 28 -0.17 -5.55 -11.84
C MET A 28 -0.22 -6.27 -10.49
N GLN A 29 0.92 -6.67 -9.94
CA GLN A 29 0.96 -7.30 -8.62
C GLN A 29 0.43 -6.34 -7.54
N THR A 30 0.84 -5.08 -7.59
CA THR A 30 0.38 -4.05 -6.64
C THR A 30 -1.13 -3.81 -6.74
N GLU A 31 -1.70 -3.85 -7.94
CA GLU A 31 -3.15 -3.76 -8.16
C GLU A 31 -3.90 -4.98 -7.60
N ILE A 32 -3.38 -6.18 -7.82
CA ILE A 32 -3.96 -7.42 -7.27
C ILE A 32 -3.98 -7.34 -5.74
N ASP A 33 -2.86 -6.91 -5.12
CA ASP A 33 -2.77 -6.74 -3.68
C ASP A 33 -3.75 -5.68 -3.18
N ALA A 34 -3.90 -4.55 -3.89
CA ALA A 34 -4.87 -3.51 -3.57
C ALA A 34 -6.32 -4.03 -3.61
N LEU A 35 -6.67 -4.82 -4.63
CA LEU A 35 -7.99 -5.45 -4.74
C LEU A 35 -8.24 -6.44 -3.60
N ALA A 36 -7.26 -7.29 -3.29
CA ALA A 36 -7.37 -8.24 -2.19
C ALA A 36 -7.54 -7.54 -0.83
N ILE A 37 -6.81 -6.44 -0.60
CA ILE A 37 -6.94 -5.61 0.59
C ILE A 37 -8.31 -4.91 0.62
N GLY A 38 -8.79 -4.40 -0.51
CA GLY A 38 -10.11 -3.78 -0.63
C GLY A 38 -11.24 -4.74 -0.23
N LEU A 39 -11.26 -5.93 -0.82
CA LEU A 39 -12.23 -6.99 -0.48
C LEU A 39 -12.10 -7.42 0.99
N THR A 40 -10.89 -7.43 1.55
CA THR A 40 -10.68 -7.73 2.97
C THR A 40 -11.26 -6.65 3.88
N LEU A 41 -11.10 -5.37 3.52
CA LEU A 41 -11.68 -4.25 4.24
C LEU A 41 -13.22 -4.27 4.19
N GLU A 42 -13.80 -4.55 3.01
CA GLU A 42 -15.23 -4.73 2.84
C GLU A 42 -15.76 -5.85 3.76
N ARG A 43 -15.10 -7.01 3.77
CA ARG A 43 -15.45 -8.10 4.68
C ARG A 43 -15.45 -7.69 6.15
N TYR A 44 -14.46 -6.91 6.60
CA TYR A 44 -14.43 -6.44 8.00
C TYR A 44 -15.45 -5.36 8.29
N LYS A 45 -15.79 -4.53 7.31
CA LYS A 45 -16.88 -3.57 7.42
C LYS A 45 -18.21 -4.29 7.60
N ASP A 46 -18.50 -5.30 6.78
CA ASP A 46 -19.72 -6.11 6.87
C ASP A 46 -19.80 -6.82 8.24
N GLN A 47 -18.68 -7.38 8.72
CA GLN A 47 -18.60 -7.96 10.06
C GLN A 47 -18.90 -6.94 11.15
N ALA A 48 -18.34 -5.73 11.07
CA ALA A 48 -18.59 -4.66 12.03
C ALA A 48 -20.05 -4.21 12.05
N GLU A 49 -20.69 -4.09 10.88
CA GLU A 49 -22.12 -3.79 10.75
C GLU A 49 -23.00 -4.91 11.30
N ALA A 50 -22.55 -6.17 11.22
CA ALA A 50 -23.19 -7.32 11.86
C ALA A 50 -22.94 -7.41 13.39
N GLY A 51 -22.25 -6.44 13.99
CA GLY A 51 -21.93 -6.40 15.42
C GLY A 51 -20.62 -7.09 15.82
N HIS A 52 -19.89 -7.67 14.86
CA HIS A 52 -18.55 -8.20 15.05
C HIS A 52 -17.54 -7.08 14.77
N GLY A 53 -17.16 -6.29 15.78
CA GLY A 53 -16.18 -5.20 15.60
C GLY A 53 -14.88 -5.67 14.91
N ALA A 54 -14.12 -4.73 14.32
CA ALA A 54 -12.87 -5.06 13.61
C ALA A 54 -11.86 -5.85 14.45
N GLY A 55 -11.96 -5.74 15.79
CA GLY A 55 -11.32 -6.60 16.77
C GLY A 55 -9.84 -6.86 16.46
N ASP A 56 -9.51 -8.14 16.36
CA ASP A 56 -8.15 -8.65 16.18
C ASP A 56 -7.52 -8.31 14.84
N ALA A 57 -8.32 -7.94 13.85
CA ALA A 57 -7.85 -7.62 12.51
C ALA A 57 -7.26 -6.22 12.38
N SER A 58 -7.49 -5.33 13.35
CA SER A 58 -6.96 -3.97 13.34
C SER A 58 -5.44 -3.91 13.07
N ALA A 59 -4.66 -4.78 13.72
CA ALA A 59 -3.20 -4.86 13.52
C ALA A 59 -2.83 -5.35 12.11
N MET A 60 -3.55 -6.36 11.61
CA MET A 60 -3.37 -6.88 10.25
C MET A 60 -3.72 -5.82 9.20
N LEU A 61 -4.87 -5.15 9.34
CA LEU A 61 -5.34 -4.12 8.42
C LEU A 61 -4.37 -2.92 8.40
N LYS A 62 -3.86 -2.51 9.57
CA LYS A 62 -2.85 -1.45 9.67
C LYS A 62 -1.56 -1.84 8.93
N TYR A 63 -1.08 -3.07 9.15
CA TYR A 63 0.12 -3.58 8.48
C TYR A 63 -0.08 -3.65 6.96
N MET A 64 -1.14 -4.29 6.49
CA MET A 64 -1.42 -4.45 5.05
C MET A 64 -1.56 -3.10 4.34
N GLY A 65 -2.32 -2.15 4.92
CA GLY A 65 -2.48 -0.82 4.33
C GLY A 65 -1.18 -0.02 4.29
N THR A 66 -0.32 -0.20 5.30
CA THR A 66 1.02 0.40 5.34
C THR A 66 1.92 -0.12 4.23
N GLU A 67 2.02 -1.45 4.09
CA GLU A 67 2.87 -2.08 3.09
C GLU A 67 2.39 -1.76 1.67
N LEU A 68 1.06 -1.79 1.43
CA LEU A 68 0.49 -1.40 0.15
C LEU A 68 0.83 0.05 -0.21
N ASN A 69 0.66 1.00 0.72
CA ASN A 69 0.94 2.40 0.43
C ASN A 69 2.42 2.63 0.09
N LYS A 70 3.34 1.97 0.80
CA LYS A 70 4.77 2.01 0.45
C LYS A 70 4.99 1.46 -0.97
N ARG A 71 4.45 0.28 -1.27
CA ARG A 71 4.66 -0.39 -2.56
C ARG A 71 4.14 0.42 -3.74
N VAL A 72 2.98 1.05 -3.60
CA VAL A 72 2.42 1.96 -4.61
C VAL A 72 3.40 3.07 -4.94
N PHE A 73 3.95 3.73 -3.92
CA PHE A 73 4.91 4.78 -4.15
C PHE A 73 6.25 4.27 -4.68
N GLU A 74 6.73 3.07 -4.30
CA GLU A 74 7.91 2.48 -4.96
C GLU A 74 7.70 2.36 -6.48
N VAL A 75 6.55 1.83 -6.91
CA VAL A 75 6.23 1.66 -8.32
C VAL A 75 6.11 3.00 -9.06
N LEU A 76 5.54 4.02 -8.40
CA LEU A 76 5.44 5.38 -8.96
C LEU A 76 6.80 6.09 -9.07
N MET A 77 7.75 5.75 -8.20
CA MET A 77 9.11 6.29 -8.24
C MET A 77 9.91 5.58 -9.34
N ASP A 78 9.81 4.25 -9.43
CA ASP A 78 10.47 3.46 -10.46
C ASP A 78 10.06 3.88 -11.88
N SER A 79 8.81 4.31 -12.08
CA SER A 79 8.33 4.79 -13.38
C SER A 79 8.96 6.09 -13.86
N GLY A 80 9.34 6.98 -12.94
CA GLY A 80 10.02 8.24 -13.26
C GLY A 80 11.54 8.14 -13.22
N GLY A 81 12.11 6.99 -12.92
CA GLY A 81 13.55 6.77 -12.86
C GLY A 81 14.26 7.76 -11.93
N SER A 82 15.41 8.28 -12.38
CA SER A 82 16.18 9.26 -11.58
C SER A 82 15.49 10.61 -11.43
N ASP A 83 14.66 11.02 -12.39
CA ASP A 83 13.94 12.30 -12.35
C ASP A 83 12.88 12.32 -11.24
N ALA A 84 12.35 11.14 -10.87
CA ALA A 84 11.44 11.02 -9.73
C ALA A 84 12.10 11.36 -8.38
N LEU A 85 13.43 11.42 -8.29
CA LEU A 85 14.16 11.77 -7.06
C LEU A 85 14.36 13.28 -6.89
N GLU A 86 14.10 14.08 -7.92
CA GLU A 86 14.31 15.52 -7.88
C GLU A 86 13.31 16.21 -6.94
N TRP A 87 13.84 17.01 -6.01
CA TRP A 87 13.01 17.83 -5.12
C TRP A 87 12.46 19.04 -5.89
N ASP A 88 11.15 19.26 -5.82
CA ASP A 88 10.43 20.26 -6.62
C ASP A 88 10.60 20.08 -8.16
N GLY A 89 10.92 18.85 -8.59
CA GLY A 89 11.11 18.50 -10.00
C GLY A 89 9.81 18.25 -10.77
N PRO A 90 9.90 17.65 -11.98
CA PRO A 90 8.75 17.40 -12.85
C PRO A 90 7.63 16.58 -12.21
N MET A 91 7.96 15.75 -11.22
CA MET A 91 7.04 14.88 -10.49
C MET A 91 6.43 15.53 -9.23
N GLY A 92 6.72 16.82 -8.97
CA GLY A 92 6.13 17.59 -7.88
C GLY A 92 6.45 16.99 -6.50
N THR A 93 5.41 16.70 -5.71
CA THR A 93 5.55 16.19 -4.33
C THR A 93 5.85 14.69 -4.24
N ARG A 94 5.93 13.98 -5.38
CA ARG A 94 6.13 12.53 -5.40
C ARG A 94 7.31 12.04 -4.53
N PRO A 95 8.51 12.68 -4.54
CA PRO A 95 9.59 12.25 -3.67
C PRO A 95 9.27 12.41 -2.18
N SER A 96 8.65 13.53 -1.78
CA SER A 96 8.30 13.79 -0.38
C SER A 96 7.17 12.89 0.12
N ASP A 97 6.17 12.63 -0.73
CA ASP A 97 5.09 11.70 -0.46
C ASP A 97 5.59 10.25 -0.35
N TRP A 98 6.52 9.83 -1.22
CA TRP A 98 7.18 8.53 -1.13
C TRP A 98 7.92 8.36 0.21
N LEU A 99 8.70 9.36 0.63
CA LEU A 99 9.39 9.33 1.93
C LEU A 99 8.39 9.32 3.10
N ARG A 100 7.28 10.06 2.98
CA ARG A 100 6.20 10.04 3.97
C ARG A 100 5.60 8.66 4.16
N THR A 101 5.49 7.85 3.10
CA THR A 101 4.97 6.47 3.23
C THR A 101 5.82 5.60 4.15
N LYS A 102 7.12 5.89 4.31
CA LYS A 102 8.00 5.11 5.20
C LYS A 102 7.59 5.28 6.66
N ALA A 103 7.16 6.48 7.05
CA ALA A 103 6.66 6.76 8.39
C ALA A 103 5.44 5.90 8.76
N ASN A 104 4.60 5.50 7.79
CA ASN A 104 3.42 4.66 8.02
C ASN A 104 3.78 3.31 8.68
N SER A 105 5.00 2.81 8.45
CA SER A 105 5.51 1.58 9.08
C SER A 105 5.96 1.74 10.53
N ILE A 106 5.87 2.95 11.07
CA ILE A 106 6.30 3.30 12.42
C ILE A 106 5.13 3.91 13.21
N GLU A 107 4.44 4.90 12.64
CA GLU A 107 3.34 5.60 13.30
C GLU A 107 2.13 4.69 13.54
N GLY A 108 1.46 4.86 14.69
CA GLY A 108 0.37 3.98 15.09
C GLY A 108 0.80 2.55 15.43
N GLY A 109 2.10 2.31 15.62
CA GLY A 109 2.71 1.03 16.00
C GLY A 109 3.51 0.43 14.85
N THR A 110 4.73 -0.02 15.12
CA THR A 110 5.65 -0.44 14.05
C THR A 110 5.18 -1.71 13.34
N SER A 111 5.65 -1.95 12.12
CA SER A 111 5.34 -3.19 11.38
C SER A 111 5.70 -4.44 12.20
N GLU A 112 6.81 -4.43 12.93
CA GLU A 112 7.24 -5.54 13.80
C GLU A 112 6.26 -5.76 14.97
N VAL A 113 5.80 -4.67 15.59
CA VAL A 113 4.81 -4.76 16.67
C VAL A 113 3.49 -5.33 16.12
N MET A 114 3.03 -4.86 14.97
CA MET A 114 1.82 -5.37 14.33
C MET A 114 1.93 -6.86 13.99
N LEU A 115 3.04 -7.28 13.38
CA LEU A 115 3.29 -8.68 13.06
C LEU A 115 3.40 -9.54 14.33
N GLY A 116 4.01 -9.02 15.40
CA GLY A 116 4.05 -9.70 16.69
C GLY A 116 2.65 -9.91 17.29
N ILE A 117 1.79 -8.90 17.20
CA ILE A 117 0.39 -8.99 17.61
C ILE A 117 -0.37 -10.04 16.78
N VAL A 118 -0.20 -10.03 15.45
CA VAL A 118 -0.81 -11.02 14.55
C VAL A 118 -0.34 -12.43 14.89
N ALA A 119 0.98 -12.63 15.06
CA ALA A 119 1.57 -13.93 15.37
C ALA A 119 1.04 -14.49 16.71
N LYS A 120 1.03 -13.66 17.76
CA LYS A 120 0.49 -14.08 19.06
C LYS A 120 -0.97 -14.53 18.95
N ARG A 121 -1.78 -13.80 18.19
CA ARG A 121 -3.21 -14.12 18.00
C ARG A 121 -3.42 -15.39 17.19
N VAL A 122 -2.75 -15.52 16.04
CA VAL A 122 -2.86 -16.71 15.18
C VAL A 122 -2.42 -17.98 15.92
N LEU A 123 -1.43 -17.86 16.80
CA LEU A 123 -0.89 -18.98 17.57
C LEU A 123 -1.53 -19.17 18.97
N GLY A 124 -2.48 -18.32 19.37
CA GLY A 124 -3.10 -18.37 20.70
C GLY A 124 -2.13 -18.11 21.86
N LEU A 125 -1.07 -17.33 21.63
CA LEU A 125 -0.07 -16.98 22.65
C LEU A 125 -0.57 -15.87 23.58
N PRO A 126 -0.06 -15.80 24.83
CA PRO A 126 -0.36 -14.71 25.75
C PRO A 126 0.08 -13.35 25.20
N SER A 127 -0.70 -12.31 25.52
CA SER A 127 -0.44 -10.91 25.17
C SER A 127 0.68 -10.30 26.00
#